data_AF-A0A1V4PF39-F1
#
_entry.id   AF-A0A1V4PF39-F1
#
_cell.length_a   1.000
_cell.length_b   1.000
_cell.length_c   1.000
_cell.angle_alpha   90.00
_cell.angle_beta   90.00
_cell.angle_gamma   90.00
#
_symmetry.space_group_name_H-M   'P 1'
#
loop_
_entity.id
_entity.type
_entity.pdbx_description
1 polymer ?
#
loop_
_entity_poly.entity_id
_entity_poly.type
_entity_poly.pdbx_seq_one_letter_code
_entity_poly.pdbx_strand_id
1 'polypeptide(L)'
;MSGPAGAPWPDGAYGEVISPSGRRAYLAGRAAALAQRTQRWATDLASRADSPIDSERGHIAGRKGTASWFLLADSFEQYLRTTGNWPPAPNDPAQDVGHLYQLLNADLEASLRRERELQARIERLEQDRDELLTTIETMSGLMASLSRTAKKHQPPP
;
A
#
# COMPACT_ATOMS: atom_id res chain seq x y z
N MET A 1 -3.96 -33.47 2.15
CA MET A 1 -2.56 -32.98 2.24
C MET A 1 -2.41 -32.20 3.54
N SER A 2 -1.22 -32.16 4.14
CA SER A 2 -1.03 -31.52 5.46
C SER A 2 -0.39 -30.15 5.33
N GLY A 3 -1.20 -29.10 5.48
CA GLY A 3 -0.77 -27.72 5.65
C GLY A 3 -1.82 -26.96 6.47
N PRO A 4 -1.48 -25.80 7.07
CA PRO A 4 -2.43 -25.07 7.88
C PRO A 4 -3.60 -24.55 7.02
N ALA A 5 -4.80 -24.53 7.58
CA ALA A 5 -5.98 -24.03 6.89
C ALA A 5 -5.76 -22.58 6.41
N GLY A 6 -6.06 -22.33 5.14
CA GLY A 6 -5.84 -21.07 4.46
C GLY A 6 -4.44 -20.90 3.84
N ALA A 7 -3.53 -21.88 4.01
CA ALA A 7 -2.29 -21.89 3.24
C ALA A 7 -2.58 -22.10 1.74
N PRO A 8 -1.74 -21.56 0.83
CA PRO A 8 -1.88 -21.79 -0.61
C PRO A 8 -1.89 -23.28 -0.95
N TRP A 9 -2.78 -23.68 -1.86
CA TRP A 9 -2.78 -25.02 -2.41
C TRP A 9 -1.60 -25.18 -3.38
N PRO A 10 -0.86 -26.29 -3.33
CA PRO A 10 0.21 -26.57 -4.31
C PRO A 10 -0.36 -26.60 -5.72
N ASP A 11 0.28 -25.90 -6.66
CA ASP A 11 -0.16 -25.79 -8.06
C ASP A 11 -1.56 -25.16 -8.25
N GLY A 12 -2.04 -24.39 -7.27
CA GLY A 12 -3.30 -23.65 -7.39
C GLY A 12 -3.23 -22.56 -8.48
N ALA A 13 -4.00 -22.71 -9.54
CA ALA A 13 -4.03 -21.77 -10.66
C ALA A 13 -4.91 -20.54 -10.39
N TYR A 14 -5.90 -20.68 -9.52
CA TYR A 14 -6.96 -19.71 -9.28
C TYR A 14 -7.00 -19.24 -7.83
N GLY A 15 -5.92 -19.38 -7.06
CA GLY A 15 -5.86 -18.93 -5.66
C GLY A 15 -6.54 -19.90 -4.69
N GLU A 16 -6.47 -21.19 -5.00
CA GLU A 16 -6.86 -22.30 -4.15
C GLU A 16 -6.07 -22.29 -2.85
N VAL A 17 -6.72 -22.72 -1.77
CA VAL A 17 -6.15 -22.86 -0.43
C VAL A 17 -6.45 -24.22 0.17
N ILE A 18 -5.73 -24.57 1.22
CA ILE A 18 -5.96 -25.77 2.02
C ILE A 18 -7.14 -25.50 2.99
N SER A 19 -8.17 -26.34 2.94
CA SER A 19 -9.30 -26.30 3.88
C SER A 19 -8.93 -26.88 5.26
N PRO A 20 -9.77 -26.71 6.30
CA PRO A 20 -9.58 -27.36 7.59
C PRO A 20 -9.42 -28.89 7.52
N SER A 21 -10.11 -29.55 6.59
CA SER A 21 -9.97 -30.99 6.34
C SER A 21 -8.77 -31.36 5.46
N GLY A 22 -7.97 -30.39 5.02
CA GLY A 22 -6.82 -30.61 4.16
C GLY A 22 -7.17 -30.82 2.68
N ARG A 23 -8.36 -30.39 2.25
CA ARG A 23 -8.86 -30.45 0.88
C ARG A 23 -8.60 -29.13 0.14
N ARG A 24 -8.71 -29.17 -1.20
CA ARG A 24 -8.60 -27.99 -2.06
C ARG A 24 -9.87 -27.16 -1.94
N ALA A 25 -9.73 -25.88 -1.62
CA ALA A 25 -10.86 -24.98 -1.40
C ALA A 25 -10.56 -23.56 -1.87
N TYR A 26 -11.59 -22.73 -1.97
CA TYR A 26 -11.50 -21.30 -2.18
C TYR A 26 -12.05 -20.57 -0.96
N LEU A 27 -11.40 -19.49 -0.55
CA LEU A 27 -12.00 -18.57 0.43
C LEU A 27 -13.18 -17.83 -0.22
N ALA A 28 -14.20 -17.47 0.57
CA ALA A 28 -15.40 -16.80 0.06
C ALA A 28 -15.11 -15.57 -0.82
N GLY A 29 -14.12 -14.75 -0.48
CA GLY A 29 -13.71 -13.60 -1.30
C GLY A 29 -13.16 -14.01 -2.67
N ARG A 30 -12.37 -15.09 -2.72
CA ARG A 30 -11.81 -15.60 -3.99
C ARG A 30 -12.87 -16.32 -4.82
N ALA A 31 -13.70 -17.13 -4.20
CA ALA A 31 -14.83 -17.78 -4.87
C ALA A 31 -15.80 -16.76 -5.49
N ALA A 32 -16.08 -15.67 -4.77
CA ALA A 32 -16.89 -14.56 -5.30
C ALA A 32 -16.24 -13.90 -6.52
N ALA A 33 -14.93 -13.66 -6.48
CA ALA A 33 -14.20 -13.10 -7.62
C ALA A 33 -14.25 -14.03 -8.85
N LEU A 34 -14.05 -15.34 -8.66
CA LEU A 34 -14.13 -16.33 -9.74
C LEU A 34 -15.52 -16.40 -10.38
N ALA A 35 -16.56 -16.21 -9.58
CA ALA A 35 -17.95 -16.20 -10.05
C ALA A 35 -18.43 -14.82 -10.55
N GLN A 36 -17.59 -13.77 -10.50
CA GLN A 36 -17.98 -12.37 -10.74
C GLN A 36 -19.19 -11.93 -9.88
N ARG A 37 -19.20 -12.34 -8.61
CA ARG A 37 -20.24 -12.04 -7.62
C ARG A 37 -19.64 -11.34 -6.41
N THR A 38 -20.50 -10.96 -5.46
CA THR A 38 -20.07 -10.34 -4.21
C THR A 38 -19.60 -11.40 -3.20
N GLN A 39 -18.70 -11.02 -2.29
CA GLN A 39 -18.27 -11.90 -1.19
C GLN A 39 -19.44 -12.36 -0.31
N ARG A 40 -20.47 -11.51 -0.16
CA ARG A 40 -21.72 -11.87 0.53
C ARG A 40 -22.41 -13.04 -0.16
N TRP A 41 -22.56 -13.00 -1.49
CA TRP A 41 -23.13 -14.12 -2.25
C TRP A 41 -22.38 -15.43 -2.01
N ALA A 42 -21.05 -15.42 -2.00
CA ALA A 42 -20.27 -16.65 -1.77
C ALA A 42 -20.41 -17.16 -0.32
N THR A 43 -20.52 -16.25 0.64
CA THR A 43 -20.77 -16.58 2.04
C THR A 43 -22.17 -17.16 2.23
N ASP A 44 -23.18 -16.55 1.62
CA ASP A 44 -24.56 -17.02 1.63
C ASP A 44 -24.63 -18.41 1.00
N LEU A 45 -24.01 -18.60 -0.18
CA LEU A 45 -23.92 -19.89 -0.86
C LEU A 45 -23.28 -20.97 0.02
N ALA A 46 -22.18 -20.65 0.72
CA ALA A 46 -21.52 -21.60 1.62
C ALA A 46 -22.36 -21.95 2.86
N SER A 47 -23.14 -20.99 3.38
CA SER A 47 -23.89 -21.15 4.64
C SER A 47 -25.23 -21.88 4.52
N ARG A 48 -25.71 -22.12 3.30
CA ARG A 48 -27.02 -22.73 3.03
C ARG A 48 -27.02 -24.23 3.30
N ALA A 49 -28.04 -24.72 3.99
CA ALA A 49 -28.24 -26.16 4.22
C ALA A 49 -28.59 -26.91 2.93
N ASP A 50 -29.23 -26.23 1.97
CA ASP A 50 -29.57 -26.70 0.62
C ASP A 50 -28.51 -26.34 -0.42
N SER A 51 -27.28 -26.02 0.01
CA SER A 51 -26.24 -25.56 -0.90
C SER A 51 -25.83 -26.64 -1.90
N PRO A 52 -25.70 -26.30 -3.20
CA PRO A 52 -25.19 -27.22 -4.21
C PRO A 52 -23.67 -27.43 -4.12
N ILE A 53 -23.00 -26.78 -3.17
CA ILE A 53 -21.54 -26.85 -2.99
C ILE A 53 -21.20 -27.33 -1.58
N ASP A 54 -20.12 -28.08 -1.46
CA ASP A 54 -19.59 -28.44 -0.15
C ASP A 54 -18.80 -27.27 0.42
N SER A 55 -19.01 -26.98 1.70
CA SER A 55 -18.30 -25.90 2.38
C SER A 55 -17.84 -26.33 3.77
N GLU A 56 -16.75 -25.72 4.21
CA GLU A 56 -16.17 -25.92 5.52
C GLU A 56 -15.99 -24.57 6.21
N ARG A 57 -16.12 -24.55 7.53
CA ARG A 57 -15.89 -23.36 8.34
C ARG A 57 -14.65 -23.56 9.20
N GLY A 58 -13.70 -22.64 9.13
CA GLY A 58 -12.45 -22.77 9.87
C GLY A 58 -11.70 -21.46 10.08
N HIS A 59 -10.68 -21.51 10.93
CA HIS A 59 -9.82 -20.36 11.18
C HIS A 59 -8.58 -20.44 10.29
N ILE A 60 -8.19 -19.29 9.73
CA ILE A 60 -6.99 -19.16 8.93
C ILE A 60 -5.82 -18.89 9.89
N ALA A 61 -4.75 -19.69 9.79
CA ALA A 61 -3.57 -19.52 10.62
C ALA A 61 -2.99 -18.10 10.45
N GLY A 62 -2.70 -17.41 11.56
CA GLY A 62 -2.16 -16.05 11.54
C GLY A 62 -3.19 -14.92 11.38
N ARG A 63 -4.46 -15.22 11.11
CA ARG A 63 -5.54 -14.21 11.04
C ARG A 63 -6.33 -14.18 12.35
N LYS A 64 -6.23 -13.08 13.10
CA LYS A 64 -7.11 -12.81 14.25
C LYS A 64 -8.49 -12.40 13.72
N GLY A 65 -9.52 -13.21 13.95
CA GLY A 65 -10.86 -12.92 13.48
C GLY A 65 -11.81 -14.12 13.54
N THR A 66 -12.99 -13.93 12.95
CA THR A 66 -14.04 -14.96 12.87
C THR A 66 -13.66 -16.07 11.88
N ALA A 67 -14.19 -17.27 12.14
CA ALA A 67 -14.02 -18.40 11.24
C ALA A 67 -14.52 -18.05 9.83
N SER A 68 -13.67 -18.31 8.84
CA SER A 68 -13.91 -18.08 7.42
C SER A 68 -14.56 -19.29 6.77
N TRP A 69 -15.30 -19.06 5.71
CA TRP A 69 -15.86 -20.11 4.86
C TRP A 69 -14.87 -20.52 3.77
N PHE A 70 -14.69 -21.83 3.66
CA PHE A 70 -13.89 -22.52 2.65
C PHE A 70 -14.86 -23.27 1.75
N LEU A 71 -15.00 -22.83 0.50
CA LEU A 71 -15.84 -23.49 -0.50
C LEU A 71 -14.98 -24.54 -1.19
N LEU A 72 -15.34 -25.82 -1.10
CA LEU A 72 -14.51 -26.89 -1.65
C LEU A 72 -14.43 -26.76 -3.17
N ALA A 73 -13.21 -26.82 -3.70
CA ALA A 73 -12.94 -26.46 -5.08
C ALA A 73 -13.68 -27.38 -6.07
N ASP A 74 -13.76 -28.69 -5.78
CA ASP A 74 -14.33 -29.65 -6.71
C ASP A 74 -15.83 -29.43 -6.95
N SER A 75 -16.63 -29.28 -5.88
CA SER A 75 -18.07 -29.02 -5.98
C SER A 75 -18.36 -27.58 -6.42
N PHE A 76 -17.54 -26.61 -6.00
CA PHE A 76 -17.67 -25.22 -6.45
C PHE A 76 -17.38 -25.05 -7.95
N GLU A 77 -16.30 -25.64 -8.46
CA GLU A 77 -15.97 -25.62 -9.89
C GLU A 77 -17.04 -26.33 -10.72
N GLN A 78 -17.56 -27.45 -10.23
CA GLN A 78 -18.67 -28.14 -10.88
C GLN A 78 -19.93 -27.25 -10.95
N TYR A 79 -20.27 -26.56 -9.86
CA TYR A 79 -21.37 -25.61 -9.82
C TYR A 79 -21.16 -24.42 -10.79
N LEU A 80 -19.94 -23.92 -10.90
CA LEU A 80 -19.64 -22.87 -11.87
C LEU A 80 -19.69 -23.38 -13.31
N ARG A 81 -19.31 -24.63 -13.58
CA ARG A 81 -19.45 -25.25 -14.91
C ARG A 81 -20.92 -25.40 -15.31
N THR A 82 -21.79 -25.85 -14.40
CA THR A 82 -23.22 -25.99 -14.70
C THR A 82 -23.91 -24.65 -14.92
N THR A 83 -23.43 -23.59 -14.26
CA THR A 83 -23.95 -22.22 -14.44
C THR A 83 -23.27 -21.45 -15.59
N GLY A 84 -22.31 -22.05 -16.29
CA GLY A 84 -21.60 -21.43 -17.42
C GLY A 84 -20.57 -20.36 -17.03
N ASN A 85 -20.20 -20.27 -15.76
CA ASN A 85 -19.25 -19.28 -15.22
C ASN A 85 -17.83 -19.86 -15.00
N TRP A 86 -17.55 -21.05 -15.54
CA TRP A 86 -16.26 -21.71 -15.47
C TRP A 86 -15.75 -22.09 -16.87
N PRO A 87 -14.48 -21.85 -17.22
CA PRO A 87 -13.43 -21.23 -16.41
C PRO A 87 -13.65 -19.73 -16.18
N PRO A 88 -13.12 -19.14 -15.09
CA PRO A 88 -13.18 -17.70 -14.88
C PRO A 88 -12.51 -17.00 -16.06
N ALA A 89 -13.09 -15.88 -16.53
CA ALA A 89 -12.42 -15.05 -17.52
C ALA A 89 -11.02 -14.71 -16.98
N PRO A 90 -9.96 -14.81 -17.81
CA PRO A 90 -8.64 -14.37 -17.37
C PRO A 90 -8.77 -12.93 -16.89
N ASN A 91 -8.49 -12.68 -15.61
CA ASN A 91 -8.35 -11.32 -15.11
C ASN A 91 -7.26 -10.70 -15.97
N ASP A 92 -7.63 -9.79 -16.87
CA ASP A 92 -6.69 -9.20 -17.82
C ASP A 92 -5.70 -8.36 -16.99
N PRO A 93 -4.45 -8.82 -16.79
CA PRO A 93 -3.49 -8.13 -15.93
C PRO A 93 -3.17 -6.72 -16.46
N ALA A 94 -3.52 -6.43 -17.72
CA ALA A 94 -3.38 -5.13 -18.35
C ALA A 94 -4.10 -3.99 -17.60
N GLN A 95 -5.26 -4.24 -16.99
CA GLN A 95 -5.99 -3.20 -16.25
C GLN A 95 -5.31 -2.84 -14.91
N ASP A 96 -4.71 -3.83 -14.24
CA ASP A 96 -4.01 -3.64 -12.97
C ASP A 96 -2.70 -2.88 -13.17
N VAL A 97 -1.96 -3.23 -14.24
CA VAL A 97 -0.71 -2.55 -14.63
C VAL A 97 -0.96 -1.07 -14.98
N GLY A 98 -2.05 -0.77 -15.71
CA GLY A 98 -2.41 0.62 -16.03
C GLY A 98 -2.68 1.45 -14.77
N HIS A 99 -3.35 0.89 -13.78
CA HIS A 99 -3.59 1.57 -12.50
C HIS A 99 -2.31 1.77 -11.69
N LEU A 100 -1.41 0.78 -11.67
CA LEU A 100 -0.10 0.89 -11.04
C LEU A 100 0.76 1.99 -11.66
N TYR A 101 0.74 2.14 -12.99
CA TYR A 101 1.44 3.23 -13.67
C TYR A 101 0.88 4.61 -13.31
N GLN A 102 -0.43 4.74 -13.16
CA GLN A 102 -1.05 6.00 -12.73
C GLN A 102 -0.62 6.38 -11.31
N LEU A 103 -0.64 5.41 -10.39
CA LEU A 103 -0.17 5.61 -9.01
C LEU A 103 1.31 5.99 -8.96
N LEU A 104 2.16 5.30 -9.72
CA LEU A 104 3.59 5.58 -9.78
C LEU A 104 3.86 6.99 -10.31
N ASN A 105 3.15 7.40 -11.37
CA ASN A 105 3.30 8.74 -11.93
C ASN A 105 2.86 9.82 -10.94
N ALA A 106 1.77 9.60 -10.21
CA ALA A 106 1.30 10.54 -9.19
C ALA A 106 2.33 10.70 -8.06
N ASP A 107 2.97 9.62 -7.63
CA ASP A 107 3.99 9.66 -6.58
C ASP A 107 5.29 10.34 -7.06
N LEU A 108 5.69 10.10 -8.31
CA LEU A 108 6.82 10.78 -8.94
C LEU A 108 6.60 12.29 -9.00
N GLU A 109 5.41 12.74 -9.43
CA GLU A 109 5.08 14.17 -9.46
C GLU A 109 5.07 14.79 -8.06
N ALA A 110 4.55 14.09 -7.06
CA ALA A 110 4.55 14.55 -5.68
C ALA A 110 5.97 14.68 -5.11
N SER A 111 6.88 13.78 -5.50
CA SER A 111 8.29 13.81 -5.10
C SER A 111 9.03 14.98 -5.75
N LEU A 112 8.82 15.22 -7.05
CA LEU A 112 9.39 16.36 -7.77
C LEU A 112 8.93 17.71 -7.19
N ARG A 113 7.67 17.81 -6.73
CA ARG A 113 7.18 19.03 -6.06
C ARG A 113 7.89 19.26 -4.74
N ARG A 114 8.08 18.21 -3.94
CA ARG A 114 8.80 18.29 -2.65
C ARG A 114 10.26 18.70 -2.86
N GLU A 115 10.93 18.14 -3.87
CA GLU A 115 12.31 18.54 -4.20
C GLU A 115 12.41 20.02 -4.58
N ARG A 116 11.51 20.52 -5.44
CA ARG A 116 11.50 21.94 -5.81
C ARG A 116 11.24 22.86 -4.61
N GLU A 117 10.36 22.46 -3.70
CA GLU A 117 10.08 23.23 -2.49
C GLU A 117 11.30 23.29 -1.56
N LEU A 118 11.97 22.15 -1.36
CA LEU A 118 13.21 22.09 -0.57
C LEU A 118 14.31 22.93 -1.21
N GLN A 119 14.47 22.87 -2.53
CA GLN A 119 15.46 23.66 -3.25
C GLN A 119 15.21 25.17 -3.07
N ALA A 120 13.95 25.61 -3.24
CA ALA A 120 13.58 27.01 -3.02
C ALA A 120 13.81 27.46 -1.57
N ARG A 121 13.68 26.55 -0.60
CA ARG A 121 13.96 26.86 0.80
C ARG A 121 15.45 26.98 1.08
N ILE A 122 16.28 26.13 0.45
CA ILE A 122 17.75 26.24 0.53
C ILE A 122 18.20 27.57 -0.05
N GLU A 123 17.73 27.94 -1.25
CA GLU A 123 18.09 29.21 -1.89
C GLU A 123 17.76 30.42 -1.02
N ARG A 124 16.59 30.42 -0.35
CA ARG A 124 16.23 31.48 0.60
C ARG A 124 17.15 31.52 1.81
N LEU A 125 17.46 30.36 2.41
CA LEU A 125 18.36 30.29 3.56
C LEU A 125 19.78 30.74 3.21
N GLU A 126 20.23 30.50 1.99
CA GLU A 126 21.52 30.99 1.50
C GLU A 126 21.50 32.51 1.34
N GLN A 127 20.43 33.09 0.80
CA GLN A 127 20.24 34.54 0.74
C GLN A 127 20.24 35.17 2.13
N ASP A 128 19.45 34.63 3.06
CA ASP A 128 19.36 35.11 4.44
C ASP A 128 20.75 35.06 5.13
N ARG A 129 21.51 33.97 4.91
CA ARG A 129 22.88 33.83 5.43
C ARG A 129 23.78 34.94 4.90
N ASP A 130 23.75 35.20 3.60
CA ASP A 130 24.62 36.18 2.97
C ASP A 130 24.25 37.62 3.41
N GLU A 131 22.96 37.92 3.59
CA GLU A 131 22.50 39.16 4.19
C GLU A 131 23.00 39.33 5.65
N LEU A 132 22.93 38.28 6.46
CA LEU A 132 23.46 38.34 7.83
C LEU A 132 24.97 38.56 7.86
N LEU A 133 25.74 37.92 6.97
CA LEU A 133 27.19 38.12 6.87
C LEU A 133 27.53 39.56 6.50
N THR A 134 26.86 40.14 5.49
CA THR A 134 27.07 41.55 5.13
C THR A 134 26.68 42.51 6.27
N THR A 135 25.66 42.18 7.04
CA THR A 135 25.27 42.95 8.23
C THR A 135 26.34 42.86 9.33
N ILE A 136 26.94 41.70 9.56
CA ILE A 136 28.05 41.54 10.52
C ILE A 136 29.27 42.34 10.08
N GLU A 137 29.60 42.33 8.78
CA GLU A 137 30.72 43.11 8.23
C GLU A 137 30.52 44.61 8.42
N THR A 138 29.32 45.12 8.11
CA THR A 138 28.99 46.55 8.30
C THR A 138 29.03 46.96 9.77
N MET A 139 28.45 46.18 10.67
CA MET A 139 28.54 46.42 12.11
C MET A 139 29.98 46.42 12.62
N SER A 140 30.80 45.47 12.15
CA SER A 140 32.22 45.38 12.52
C SER A 140 33.02 46.59 12.01
N GLY A 141 32.74 47.06 10.80
CA GLY A 141 33.30 48.30 10.24
C GLY A 141 32.95 49.55 11.06
N LEU A 142 31.68 49.65 11.51
CA LEU A 142 31.21 50.73 12.38
C LEU A 142 31.88 50.67 13.77
N MET A 143 32.01 49.49 14.37
CA MET A 143 32.74 49.34 15.64
C MET A 143 34.20 49.77 15.50
N ALA A 144 34.86 49.41 14.40
CA ALA A 144 36.25 49.80 14.15
C ALA A 144 36.42 51.32 13.90
N SER A 145 35.41 51.99 13.33
CA SER A 145 35.44 53.45 13.16
C SER A 145 35.20 54.17 14.48
N LEU A 146 34.22 53.72 15.29
CA LEU A 146 33.95 54.23 16.63
C LEU A 146 35.13 54.02 17.60
N SER A 147 35.79 52.86 17.54
CA SER A 147 37.00 52.61 18.33
C SER A 147 38.15 53.56 17.97
N ARG A 148 38.31 53.87 16.68
CA ARG A 148 39.32 54.84 16.21
C ARG A 148 39.02 56.26 16.64
N THR A 149 37.76 56.70 16.62
CA THR A 149 37.38 58.04 17.11
C THR A 149 37.54 58.14 18.62
N ALA A 150 37.19 57.10 19.39
CA ALA A 150 37.39 57.05 20.83
C ALA A 150 38.88 57.15 21.22
N LYS A 151 39.78 56.41 20.54
CA LYS A 151 41.23 56.53 20.76
C LYS A 151 41.80 57.91 20.43
N LYS A 152 41.19 58.63 19.48
CA LYS A 152 41.61 59.99 19.09
C LYS A 152 41.26 61.06 20.13
N HIS A 153 40.29 60.80 21.01
CA HIS A 153 39.81 61.76 22.02
C HIS A 153 40.36 61.51 23.43
N GLN A 154 41.23 60.52 23.63
CA GLN A 154 41.85 60.26 24.92
C GLN A 154 43.01 61.28 25.14
N PRO A 155 42.93 62.18 26.15
CA PRO A 155 43.99 63.15 26.39
C PRO A 155 45.25 62.43 26.90
N PRO A 156 46.46 62.94 26.61
CA PRO A 156 47.70 62.33 27.11
C PRO A 156 47.78 62.41 28.64
N PRO A 157 48.54 61.51 29.29
CA PRO A 157 48.64 61.42 30.75
C PRO A 157 49.25 62.67 31.39
#